data_AF-A0A329BLR4-F1
#
_entry.id   AF-A0A329BLR4-F1
#
_cell.length_a   1.000
_cell.length_b   1.000
_cell.length_c   1.000
_cell.angle_alpha   90.00
_cell.angle_beta   90.00
_cell.angle_gamma   90.00
#
_symmetry.space_group_name_H-M   'P 1'
#
loop_
_entity.id
_entity.type
_entity.pdbx_description
1 polymer ?
#
loop_
_entity_poly.entity_id
_entity_poly.type
_entity_poly.pdbx_seq_one_letter_code
_entity_poly.pdbx_strand_id
1 'polypeptide(L)'
;MSEKTTDKIKEQCLETILSVVPMGQFIFVLATAVILFRIDANGAASPILALKDLGIKGLVGFEKGQFWLIGALYILASFFLALLNDYLFKLGLKRSYDASKVLSKIDGWMARSNTAMDRADKDLRTSVHDSISKELDKRISRYRSKRLLCEMSISFGLTIIYASAYLCLRNTSAFGHIHFSTVDFLATVFCFVVGWAHHRSSVIYAIRKIIPLQVYLSASTGELAFFIDID
;
A
#
# COMPACT_ATOMS: atom_id res chain seq x y z
N MET A 1 -13.64 -1.47 32.25
CA MET A 1 -12.93 -1.00 31.04
C MET A 1 -13.95 -0.33 30.13
N SER A 2 -13.75 0.91 29.70
CA SER A 2 -14.79 1.70 29.03
C SER A 2 -14.93 1.33 27.54
N GLU A 3 -16.15 1.46 27.01
CA GLU A 3 -16.49 1.36 25.57
C GLU A 3 -15.50 2.15 24.68
N LYS A 4 -15.03 3.31 25.18
CA LYS A 4 -13.99 4.15 24.55
C LYS A 4 -12.65 3.45 24.27
N THR A 5 -12.26 2.44 25.06
CA THR A 5 -10.99 1.73 24.86
C THR A 5 -11.09 0.79 23.66
N THR A 6 -12.23 0.12 23.51
CA THR A 6 -12.45 -0.82 22.42
C THR A 6 -12.60 -0.12 21.08
N ASP A 7 -13.24 1.06 21.05
CA ASP A 7 -13.33 1.88 19.84
C ASP A 7 -11.97 2.38 19.38
N LYS A 8 -11.09 2.76 20.32
CA LYS A 8 -9.70 3.12 19.99
C LYS A 8 -8.90 1.94 19.42
N ILE A 9 -9.10 0.71 19.92
CA ILE A 9 -8.45 -0.49 19.35
C ILE A 9 -8.96 -0.74 17.92
N LYS A 10 -10.26 -0.57 17.68
CA LYS A 10 -10.86 -0.68 16.34
C LYS A 10 -10.23 0.33 15.37
N GLU A 11 -10.05 1.58 15.81
CA GLU A 11 -9.39 2.63 15.05
C GLU A 11 -7.92 2.29 14.76
N GLN A 12 -7.15 1.84 15.76
CA GLN A 12 -5.74 1.44 15.56
C GLN A 12 -5.57 0.25 14.61
N CYS A 13 -6.45 -0.75 14.69
CA CYS A 13 -6.44 -1.86 13.74
C CYS A 13 -6.72 -1.38 12.32
N LEU A 14 -7.62 -0.40 12.17
CA LEU A 14 -7.90 0.22 10.89
C LEU A 14 -6.68 1.00 10.39
N GLU A 15 -6.06 1.87 11.19
CA GLU A 15 -4.86 2.64 10.83
C GLU A 15 -3.69 1.74 10.43
N THR A 16 -3.44 0.67 11.19
CA THR A 16 -2.39 -0.32 10.89
C THR A 16 -2.59 -0.89 9.49
N ILE A 17 -3.83 -1.21 9.13
CA ILE A 17 -4.19 -1.80 7.85
C ILE A 17 -4.26 -0.76 6.72
N LEU A 18 -4.64 0.48 7.05
CA LEU A 18 -4.73 1.61 6.12
C LEU A 18 -3.39 2.29 5.87
N SER A 19 -2.33 1.95 6.61
CA SER A 19 -0.99 2.48 6.35
C SER A 19 -0.49 2.03 4.97
N VAL A 20 -0.39 2.99 4.04
CA VAL A 20 0.22 2.83 2.72
C VAL A 20 1.72 3.02 2.86
N VAL A 21 2.52 2.23 2.12
CA VAL A 21 3.97 2.30 2.20
C VAL A 21 4.48 3.49 1.36
N PRO A 22 5.09 4.53 1.98
CA PRO A 22 5.49 5.75 1.25
C PRO A 22 6.45 5.49 0.08
N MET A 23 7.31 4.46 0.22
CA MET A 23 8.27 4.07 -0.80
C MET A 23 7.63 3.64 -2.12
N GLY A 24 6.45 2.99 -2.08
CA GLY A 24 5.74 2.60 -3.30
C GLY A 24 5.27 3.79 -4.11
N GLN A 25 4.78 4.84 -3.43
CA GLN A 25 4.33 6.08 -4.08
C GLN A 25 5.49 6.88 -4.67
N PHE A 26 6.65 6.90 -3.99
CA PHE A 26 7.85 7.55 -4.54
C PHE A 26 8.27 6.92 -5.87
N ILE A 27 8.34 5.58 -5.93
CA ILE A 27 8.70 4.88 -7.17
C ILE A 27 7.65 5.13 -8.25
N PHE A 28 6.37 5.14 -7.89
CA PHE A 28 5.27 5.45 -8.82
C PHE A 28 5.41 6.84 -9.43
N VAL A 29 5.68 7.88 -8.63
CA VAL A 29 5.87 9.26 -9.13
C VAL A 29 7.02 9.31 -10.13
N LEU A 30 8.16 8.72 -9.79
CA LEU A 30 9.34 8.72 -10.66
C LEU A 30 9.08 7.98 -11.98
N ALA A 31 8.53 6.76 -11.90
CA ALA A 31 8.26 5.95 -13.08
C ALA A 31 7.24 6.63 -14.01
N THR A 32 6.15 7.15 -13.44
CA THR A 32 5.10 7.83 -14.20
C THR A 32 5.65 9.09 -14.89
N ALA A 33 6.41 9.91 -14.17
CA ALA A 33 6.97 11.13 -14.73
C ALA A 33 7.94 10.85 -15.90
N VAL A 34 8.78 9.82 -15.77
CA VAL A 34 9.71 9.40 -16.85
C VAL A 34 8.95 8.92 -18.08
N ILE A 35 7.91 8.10 -17.88
CA ILE A 35 7.10 7.57 -18.98
C ILE A 35 6.43 8.71 -19.75
N LEU A 36 5.78 9.63 -19.04
CA LEU A 36 5.12 10.79 -19.66
C LEU A 36 6.14 11.66 -20.42
N PHE A 37 7.29 11.94 -19.81
CA PHE A 37 8.37 12.69 -20.46
C PHE A 37 8.85 12.03 -21.75
N ARG A 38 9.07 10.71 -21.76
CA ARG A 38 9.54 10.01 -22.97
C ARG A 38 8.48 9.85 -24.04
N ILE A 39 7.20 9.77 -23.66
CA ILE A 39 6.09 9.86 -24.61
C ILE A 39 6.14 11.19 -25.37
N ASP A 40 6.45 12.29 -24.67
CA ASP A 40 6.54 13.62 -25.28
C ASP A 40 7.82 13.87 -26.05
N ALA A 41 8.98 13.63 -25.43
CA ALA A 41 10.28 13.96 -25.99
C ALA A 41 10.75 12.96 -27.07
N ASN A 42 10.43 11.66 -26.93
CA ASN A 42 10.92 10.61 -27.83
C ASN A 42 9.82 10.01 -28.72
N GLY A 43 8.58 10.49 -28.62
CA GLY A 43 7.45 9.98 -29.40
C GLY A 43 7.14 8.51 -29.12
N ALA A 44 7.37 8.03 -27.89
CA ALA A 44 7.09 6.64 -27.55
C ALA A 44 5.59 6.34 -27.77
N ALA A 45 5.30 5.34 -28.59
CA ALA A 45 3.93 4.97 -28.95
C ALA A 45 3.19 4.20 -27.85
N SER A 46 3.85 3.87 -26.73
CA SER A 46 3.37 2.94 -25.71
C SER A 46 4.09 3.18 -24.37
N PRO A 47 3.41 3.06 -23.21
CA PRO A 47 4.04 3.19 -21.89
C PRO A 47 5.18 2.18 -21.64
N ILE A 48 5.01 0.90 -21.98
CA ILE A 48 6.08 -0.09 -21.85
C ILE A 48 7.24 0.22 -22.80
N LEU A 49 6.95 0.68 -24.01
CA LEU A 49 8.01 1.09 -24.94
C LEU A 49 8.79 2.30 -24.40
N ALA A 50 8.12 3.22 -23.70
CA ALA A 50 8.78 4.33 -22.99
C ALA A 50 9.72 3.82 -21.87
N LEU A 51 9.44 2.66 -21.28
CA LEU A 51 10.33 2.01 -20.31
C LEU A 51 11.41 1.13 -20.94
N LYS A 52 11.33 0.87 -22.25
CA LYS A 52 12.33 0.04 -22.94
C LYS A 52 13.72 0.68 -22.82
N ASP A 53 14.69 -0.16 -22.54
CA ASP A 53 16.11 0.18 -22.38
C ASP A 53 16.44 1.08 -21.16
N LEU A 54 15.49 1.28 -20.23
CA LEU A 54 15.72 1.95 -18.96
C LEU A 54 15.94 0.94 -17.82
N GLY A 55 17.17 0.82 -17.36
CA GLY A 55 17.48 0.23 -16.05
C GLY A 55 17.28 1.23 -14.91
N ILE A 56 17.35 0.77 -13.66
CA ILE A 56 17.27 1.62 -12.45
C ILE A 56 18.30 2.78 -12.49
N LYS A 57 19.51 2.49 -13.00
CA LYS A 57 20.57 3.50 -13.20
C LYS A 57 20.21 4.55 -14.26
N GLY A 58 19.42 4.18 -15.28
CA GLY A 58 18.94 5.11 -16.29
C GLY A 58 17.75 5.97 -15.82
N LEU A 59 17.00 5.50 -14.82
CA LEU A 59 15.92 6.26 -14.20
C LEU A 59 16.47 7.35 -13.26
N VAL A 60 17.38 7.00 -12.34
CA VAL A 60 17.75 7.85 -11.19
C VAL A 60 19.26 8.13 -11.07
N GLY A 61 20.08 7.69 -12.04
CA GLY A 61 21.53 7.90 -11.97
C GLY A 61 21.91 9.38 -11.91
N PHE A 62 22.89 9.73 -11.06
CA PHE A 62 23.33 11.12 -10.89
C PHE A 62 23.98 11.73 -12.15
N GLU A 63 24.64 10.93 -12.98
CA GLU A 63 25.36 11.42 -14.17
C GLU A 63 24.57 11.28 -15.48
N LYS A 64 23.63 10.32 -15.56
CA LYS A 64 22.89 9.98 -16.80
C LYS A 64 21.40 9.67 -16.57
N GLY A 65 20.89 9.91 -15.37
CA GLY A 65 19.51 9.59 -15.00
C GLY A 65 18.54 10.55 -15.66
N GLN A 66 17.52 10.01 -16.33
CA GLN A 66 16.53 10.84 -17.01
C GLN A 66 15.72 11.68 -16.03
N PHE A 67 15.63 11.31 -14.75
CA PHE A 67 14.97 12.10 -13.71
C PHE A 67 15.37 13.57 -13.69
N TRP A 68 16.67 13.86 -13.82
CA TRP A 68 17.19 15.24 -13.78
C TRP A 68 16.80 16.08 -15.01
N LEU A 69 16.36 15.42 -16.08
CA LEU A 69 15.91 16.03 -17.33
C LEU A 69 14.39 16.23 -17.36
N ILE A 70 13.66 15.63 -16.39
CA ILE A 70 12.20 15.73 -16.33
C ILE A 70 11.82 17.13 -15.85
N GLY A 71 11.04 17.85 -16.66
CA GLY A 71 10.47 19.12 -16.25
C GLY A 71 9.56 18.97 -15.03
N ALA A 72 9.59 19.96 -14.12
CA ALA A 72 8.83 19.96 -12.87
C ALA A 72 7.33 19.68 -13.04
N LEU A 73 6.77 20.02 -14.22
CA LEU A 73 5.37 19.75 -14.57
C LEU A 73 5.02 18.26 -14.57
N TYR A 74 5.88 17.38 -15.10
CA TYR A 74 5.63 15.93 -15.11
C TYR A 74 5.71 15.32 -13.71
N ILE A 75 6.64 15.82 -12.88
CA ILE A 75 6.78 15.40 -11.48
C ILE A 75 5.54 15.83 -10.70
N LEU A 76 5.09 17.07 -10.87
CA LEU A 76 3.92 17.61 -10.18
C LEU A 76 2.64 16.86 -10.58
N ALA A 77 2.42 16.62 -11.87
CA ALA A 77 1.29 15.82 -12.32
C ALA A 77 1.33 14.39 -11.76
N SER A 78 2.50 13.76 -11.76
CA SER A 78 2.70 12.41 -11.22
C SER A 78 2.49 12.36 -9.71
N PHE A 79 2.83 13.43 -8.98
CA PHE A 79 2.55 13.56 -7.56
C PHE A 79 1.04 13.59 -7.27
N PHE A 80 0.25 14.34 -8.04
CA PHE A 80 -1.21 14.31 -7.91
C PHE A 80 -1.81 12.94 -8.24
N LEU A 81 -1.27 12.24 -9.26
CA LEU A 81 -1.65 10.86 -9.54
C LEU A 81 -1.28 9.92 -8.40
N ALA A 82 -0.18 10.17 -7.68
CA ALA A 82 0.20 9.37 -6.51
C ALA A 82 -0.75 9.58 -5.33
N LEU A 83 -1.22 10.82 -5.12
CA LEU A 83 -2.28 11.09 -4.13
C LEU A 83 -3.59 10.38 -4.47
N LEU A 84 -3.97 10.37 -5.76
CA LEU A 84 -5.14 9.62 -6.22
C LEU A 84 -4.95 8.11 -6.00
N ASN A 85 -3.76 7.59 -6.30
CA ASN A 85 -3.43 6.18 -6.11
C ASN A 85 -3.46 5.78 -4.62
N ASP A 86 -2.87 6.60 -3.74
CA ASP A 86 -2.97 6.43 -2.28
C ASP A 86 -4.42 6.42 -1.79
N TYR A 87 -5.25 7.34 -2.29
CA TYR A 87 -6.68 7.37 -1.99
C TYR A 87 -7.39 6.08 -2.42
N LEU A 88 -7.09 5.55 -3.61
CA LEU A 88 -7.67 4.30 -4.11
C LEU A 88 -7.24 3.09 -3.26
N PHE A 89 -5.98 3.02 -2.82
CA PHE A 89 -5.52 1.99 -1.88
C PHE A 89 -6.24 2.11 -0.53
N LYS A 90 -6.32 3.35 -0.02
CA LYS A 90 -7.20 3.85 1.05
C LYS A 90 -8.55 3.12 1.05
N LEU A 91 -9.27 3.39 -0.02
CA LEU A 91 -10.63 2.96 -0.23
C LEU A 91 -10.76 1.44 -0.38
N GLY A 92 -9.88 0.81 -1.16
CA GLY A 92 -9.91 -0.64 -1.39
C GLY A 92 -9.67 -1.43 -0.12
N LEU A 93 -8.72 -0.99 0.71
CA LEU A 93 -8.47 -1.59 2.03
C LEU A 93 -9.66 -1.43 2.97
N LYS A 94 -10.22 -0.22 3.06
CA LYS A 94 -11.40 0.04 3.90
C LYS A 94 -12.55 -0.89 3.52
N ARG A 95 -12.85 -1.02 2.23
CA ARG A 95 -13.87 -1.96 1.73
C ARG A 95 -13.58 -3.42 2.11
N SER A 96 -12.34 -3.88 1.92
CA SER A 96 -11.95 -5.24 2.28
C SER A 96 -12.03 -5.51 3.79
N TYR A 97 -11.72 -4.49 4.59
CA TYR A 97 -11.82 -4.55 6.04
C TYR A 97 -13.27 -4.61 6.50
N ASP A 98 -14.13 -3.74 5.97
CA ASP A 98 -15.58 -3.73 6.22
C ASP A 98 -16.23 -5.07 5.83
N ALA A 99 -15.87 -5.61 4.66
CA ALA A 99 -16.36 -6.89 4.18
C ALA A 99 -15.97 -8.07 5.08
N SER A 100 -14.83 -7.97 5.80
CA SER A 100 -14.37 -9.03 6.69
C SER A 100 -15.16 -9.16 7.99
N LYS A 101 -15.94 -8.13 8.35
CA LYS A 101 -16.67 -8.01 9.62
C LYS A 101 -15.76 -8.28 10.83
N VAL A 102 -14.48 -7.90 10.76
CA VAL A 102 -13.55 -8.13 11.87
C VAL A 102 -13.81 -7.19 13.04
N LEU A 103 -14.30 -5.97 12.78
CA LEU A 103 -14.67 -5.00 13.81
C LEU A 103 -15.67 -5.55 14.83
N SER A 104 -16.69 -6.29 14.37
CA SER A 104 -17.66 -6.92 15.27
C SER A 104 -17.12 -8.11 16.05
N LYS A 105 -15.95 -8.64 15.66
CA LYS A 105 -15.28 -9.75 16.36
C LYS A 105 -14.29 -9.26 17.42
N ILE A 106 -13.83 -8.02 17.31
CA ILE A 106 -12.84 -7.44 18.24
C ILE A 106 -13.39 -7.43 19.67
N ASP A 107 -14.66 -7.05 19.87
CA ASP A 107 -15.29 -7.02 21.20
C ASP A 107 -15.22 -8.39 21.88
N GLY A 108 -15.55 -9.46 21.15
CA GLY A 108 -15.47 -10.83 21.65
C GLY A 108 -14.03 -11.34 21.81
N TRP A 109 -13.07 -10.86 21.03
CA TRP A 109 -11.65 -11.17 21.26
C TRP A 109 -11.12 -10.47 22.52
N MET A 110 -11.43 -9.18 22.71
CA MET A 110 -11.03 -8.42 23.89
C MET A 110 -11.58 -9.04 25.18
N ALA A 111 -12.86 -9.41 25.21
CA ALA A 111 -13.46 -10.05 26.38
C ALA A 111 -12.73 -11.34 26.78
N ARG A 112 -12.42 -12.21 25.80
CA ARG A 112 -11.67 -13.45 26.03
C ARG A 112 -10.24 -13.20 26.49
N SER A 113 -9.55 -12.22 25.89
CA SER A 113 -8.19 -11.86 26.24
C SER A 113 -8.12 -11.30 27.68
N ASN A 114 -9.06 -10.46 28.08
CA ASN A 114 -9.14 -9.95 29.45
C ASN A 114 -9.36 -11.08 30.47
N THR A 115 -10.32 -11.97 30.23
CA THR A 115 -10.57 -13.12 31.13
C THR A 115 -9.33 -14.01 31.28
N ALA A 116 -8.53 -14.16 30.21
CA ALA A 116 -7.28 -14.92 30.27
C ALA A 116 -6.19 -14.21 31.09
N MET A 117 -6.15 -12.87 31.06
CA MET A 117 -5.15 -12.06 31.78
C MET A 117 -5.55 -11.75 33.23
N ASP A 118 -6.83 -11.84 33.59
CA ASP A 118 -7.33 -11.61 34.96
C ASP A 118 -6.66 -12.52 36.00
N ARG A 119 -6.19 -13.71 35.58
CA ARG A 119 -5.52 -14.70 36.45
C ARG A 119 -3.99 -14.67 36.35
N ALA A 120 -3.42 -13.78 35.53
CA ALA A 120 -1.99 -13.72 35.28
C ALA A 120 -1.29 -12.79 36.27
N ASP A 121 -0.24 -13.29 36.92
CA ASP A 121 0.66 -12.50 37.77
C ASP A 121 1.40 -11.40 36.99
N LYS A 122 1.86 -10.37 37.71
CA LYS A 122 2.52 -9.19 37.11
C LYS A 122 3.76 -9.55 36.27
N ASP A 123 4.55 -10.52 36.72
CA ASP A 123 5.74 -10.99 36.00
C ASP A 123 5.36 -11.75 34.73
N LEU A 124 4.28 -12.56 34.80
CA LEU A 124 3.75 -13.28 33.66
C LEU A 124 3.21 -12.29 32.60
N ARG A 125 2.51 -11.23 33.02
CA ARG A 125 2.01 -10.18 32.11
C ARG A 125 3.16 -9.48 31.37
N THR A 126 4.25 -9.16 32.07
CA THR A 126 5.43 -8.50 31.48
C THR A 126 6.15 -9.41 30.48
N SER A 127 6.36 -10.69 30.83
CA SER A 127 6.96 -11.67 29.92
C SER A 127 6.10 -11.94 28.67
N VAL A 128 4.78 -12.02 28.85
CA VAL A 128 3.82 -12.18 27.75
C VAL A 128 3.81 -10.95 26.85
N HIS A 129 3.85 -9.76 27.43
CA HIS A 129 3.95 -8.49 26.69
C HIS A 129 5.17 -8.49 25.76
N ASP A 130 6.38 -8.73 26.29
CA ASP A 130 7.62 -8.63 25.50
C ASP A 130 7.65 -9.67 24.37
N SER A 131 7.16 -10.88 24.66
CA SER A 131 7.05 -11.96 23.67
C SER A 131 6.06 -11.62 22.55
N ILE A 132 4.88 -11.09 22.91
CA ILE A 132 3.85 -10.69 21.95
C ILE A 132 4.30 -9.49 21.13
N SER A 133 4.93 -8.48 21.74
CA SER A 133 5.42 -7.29 21.05
C SER A 133 6.45 -7.65 19.99
N LYS A 134 7.44 -8.47 20.34
CA LYS A 134 8.48 -8.92 19.40
C LYS A 134 7.91 -9.72 18.23
N GLU A 135 6.94 -10.59 18.50
CA GLU A 135 6.27 -11.36 17.44
C GLU A 135 5.33 -10.47 16.59
N LEU A 136 4.70 -9.46 17.19
CA LEU A 136 3.86 -8.48 16.49
C LEU A 136 4.69 -7.67 15.50
N ASP A 137 5.84 -7.14 15.90
CA ASP A 137 6.75 -6.38 15.03
C ASP A 137 7.19 -7.20 13.80
N LYS A 138 7.56 -8.46 14.03
CA LYS A 138 7.94 -9.40 12.97
C LYS A 138 6.78 -9.63 11.99
N ARG A 139 5.55 -9.72 12.48
CA ARG A 139 4.36 -9.90 11.64
C ARG A 139 3.98 -8.62 10.90
N ILE A 140 4.11 -7.46 11.53
CA ILE A 140 3.89 -6.16 10.88
C ILE A 140 4.89 -5.97 9.74
N SER A 141 6.17 -6.28 9.94
CA SER A 141 7.19 -6.22 8.88
C SER A 141 6.84 -7.14 7.68
N ARG A 142 6.40 -8.38 7.94
CA ARG A 142 5.92 -9.29 6.89
C ARG A 142 4.67 -8.79 6.18
N TYR A 143 3.75 -8.18 6.91
CA TYR A 143 2.57 -7.55 6.34
C TYR A 143 2.94 -6.37 5.43
N ARG A 144 3.79 -5.45 5.89
CA ARG A 144 4.31 -4.32 5.11
C ARG A 144 4.99 -4.78 3.83
N SER A 145 5.75 -5.88 3.88
CA SER A 145 6.38 -6.47 2.68
C SER A 145 5.34 -6.98 1.67
N LYS A 146 4.29 -7.69 2.13
CA LYS A 146 3.18 -8.14 1.27
C LYS A 146 2.38 -6.97 0.69
N ARG A 147 2.22 -5.90 1.48
CA ARG A 147 1.54 -4.67 1.07
C ARG A 147 2.34 -3.91 0.02
N LEU A 148 3.64 -3.75 0.22
CA LEU A 148 4.52 -3.12 -0.76
C LEU A 148 4.44 -3.82 -2.12
N LEU A 149 4.44 -5.16 -2.16
CA LEU A 149 4.26 -5.90 -3.42
C LEU A 149 2.90 -5.62 -4.08
N CYS A 150 1.82 -5.64 -3.30
CA CYS A 150 0.48 -5.28 -3.79
C CYS A 150 0.43 -3.87 -4.37
N GLU A 151 0.93 -2.90 -3.59
CA GLU A 151 0.95 -1.49 -3.94
C GLU A 151 1.79 -1.24 -5.19
N MET A 152 2.97 -1.84 -5.28
CA MET A 152 3.84 -1.76 -6.45
C MET A 152 3.20 -2.35 -7.71
N SER A 153 2.62 -3.54 -7.64
CA SER A 153 1.98 -4.17 -8.80
C SER A 153 0.79 -3.34 -9.29
N ILE A 154 -0.11 -2.93 -8.40
CA ILE A 154 -1.28 -2.12 -8.79
C ILE A 154 -0.83 -0.75 -9.31
N SER A 155 0.16 -0.10 -8.66
CA SER A 155 0.69 1.20 -9.09
C SER A 155 1.31 1.11 -10.48
N PHE A 156 2.01 0.03 -10.81
CA PHE A 156 2.56 -0.17 -12.16
C PHE A 156 1.44 -0.34 -13.21
N GLY A 157 0.40 -1.13 -12.89
CA GLY A 157 -0.79 -1.25 -13.75
C GLY A 157 -1.48 0.10 -13.97
N LEU A 158 -1.64 0.90 -12.91
CA LEU A 158 -2.21 2.25 -13.00
C LEU A 158 -1.32 3.22 -13.78
N THR A 159 0.00 3.10 -13.67
CA THR A 159 0.95 3.89 -14.46
C THR A 159 0.71 3.69 -15.95
N ILE A 160 0.55 2.44 -16.40
CA ILE A 160 0.25 2.11 -17.80
C ILE A 160 -1.10 2.71 -18.20
N ILE A 161 -2.12 2.62 -17.35
CA ILE A 161 -3.46 3.19 -17.61
C ILE A 161 -3.38 4.71 -17.76
N TYR A 162 -2.73 5.41 -16.82
CA TYR A 162 -2.62 6.88 -16.84
C TYR A 162 -1.81 7.36 -18.05
N ALA A 163 -0.70 6.70 -18.37
CA ALA A 163 0.10 7.03 -19.54
C ALA A 163 -0.64 6.73 -20.86
N SER A 164 -1.44 5.66 -20.91
CA SER A 164 -2.29 5.36 -22.08
C SER A 164 -3.41 6.38 -22.25
N ALA A 165 -4.03 6.82 -21.15
CA ALA A 165 -5.03 7.88 -21.17
C ALA A 165 -4.41 9.21 -21.66
N TYR A 166 -3.20 9.53 -21.20
CA TYR A 166 -2.43 10.69 -21.67
C TYR A 166 -2.16 10.64 -23.18
N LEU A 167 -1.72 9.48 -23.70
CA LEU A 167 -1.53 9.26 -25.13
C LEU A 167 -2.82 9.49 -25.94
N CYS A 168 -3.96 9.02 -25.42
CA CYS A 168 -5.26 9.25 -26.05
C CYS A 168 -5.64 10.73 -26.08
N LEU A 169 -5.45 11.45 -24.96
CA LEU A 169 -5.74 12.88 -24.85
C LEU A 169 -4.90 13.72 -25.82
N ARG A 170 -3.60 13.42 -25.93
CA ARG A 170 -2.68 14.12 -26.83
C ARG A 170 -3.03 13.93 -28.31
N ASN A 171 -3.51 12.75 -28.69
CA ASN A 171 -3.79 12.40 -30.09
C ASN A 171 -5.26 12.61 -30.48
N THR A 172 -6.01 13.46 -29.75
CA THR A 172 -7.44 13.74 -29.98
C THR A 172 -7.74 14.34 -31.36
N SER A 173 -6.76 14.93 -32.05
CA SER A 173 -6.89 15.40 -33.44
C SER A 173 -6.56 14.34 -34.50
N ALA A 174 -6.08 13.15 -34.10
CA ALA A 174 -5.61 12.07 -34.97
C ALA A 174 -6.04 10.67 -34.46
N PHE A 175 -7.30 10.54 -34.03
CA PHE A 175 -7.87 9.30 -33.46
C PHE A 175 -7.67 8.05 -34.34
N GLY A 176 -7.51 8.20 -35.66
CA GLY A 176 -7.29 7.09 -36.59
C GLY A 176 -5.93 6.38 -36.45
N HIS A 177 -4.98 6.93 -35.69
CA HIS A 177 -3.62 6.38 -35.53
C HIS A 177 -3.31 5.87 -34.11
N ILE A 178 -4.32 5.83 -33.22
CA ILE A 178 -4.12 5.34 -31.85
C ILE A 178 -4.05 3.80 -31.89
N HIS A 179 -2.82 3.27 -31.84
CA HIS A 179 -2.60 1.83 -31.68
C HIS A 179 -2.58 1.44 -30.21
N PHE A 180 -3.56 0.64 -29.79
CA PHE A 180 -3.55 0.03 -28.46
C PHE A 180 -2.56 -1.15 -28.45
N SER A 181 -1.55 -1.04 -27.60
CA SER A 181 -0.53 -2.07 -27.45
C SER A 181 -1.06 -3.27 -26.66
N THR A 182 -1.10 -4.44 -27.30
CA THR A 182 -1.44 -5.71 -26.65
C THR A 182 -0.51 -6.01 -25.47
N VAL A 183 0.76 -5.59 -25.56
CA VAL A 183 1.75 -5.78 -24.49
C VAL A 183 1.40 -4.93 -23.26
N ASP A 184 1.00 -3.67 -23.46
CA ASP A 184 0.55 -2.79 -22.37
C ASP A 184 -0.71 -3.36 -21.70
N PHE A 185 -1.65 -3.88 -22.48
CA PHE A 185 -2.84 -4.55 -21.96
C PHE A 185 -2.50 -5.78 -21.11
N LEU A 186 -1.69 -6.71 -21.64
CA LEU A 186 -1.32 -7.94 -20.94
C LEU A 186 -0.54 -7.65 -19.65
N ALA A 187 0.40 -6.70 -19.70
CA ALA A 187 1.16 -6.28 -18.52
C ALA A 187 0.25 -5.65 -17.46
N THR A 188 -0.71 -4.81 -17.89
CA THR A 188 -1.71 -4.21 -16.99
C THR A 188 -2.53 -5.28 -16.30
N VAL A 189 -3.10 -6.22 -17.07
CA VAL A 189 -3.89 -7.34 -16.53
C VAL A 189 -3.08 -8.17 -15.54
N PHE A 190 -1.85 -8.54 -15.91
CA PHE A 190 -0.95 -9.29 -15.04
C PHE A 190 -0.70 -8.56 -13.71
N CYS A 191 -0.42 -7.26 -13.77
CA CYS A 191 -0.19 -6.42 -12.59
C CYS A 191 -1.39 -6.34 -11.67
N PHE A 192 -2.60 -6.21 -12.21
CA PHE A 192 -3.82 -6.23 -11.40
C PHE A 192 -4.11 -7.60 -10.80
N VAL A 193 -3.87 -8.70 -11.53
CA VAL A 193 -4.06 -10.06 -11.01
C VAL A 193 -3.09 -10.35 -9.86
N VAL A 194 -1.80 -10.08 -10.06
CA VAL A 194 -0.76 -10.23 -9.02
C VAL A 194 -1.03 -9.31 -7.84
N GLY A 195 -1.33 -8.05 -8.12
CA GLY A 195 -1.69 -7.05 -7.12
C GLY A 195 -2.89 -7.46 -6.27
N TRP A 196 -3.94 -8.00 -6.89
CA TRP A 196 -5.12 -8.52 -6.21
C TRP A 196 -4.81 -9.76 -5.35
N ALA A 197 -4.00 -10.69 -5.85
CA ALA A 197 -3.58 -11.86 -5.08
C ALA A 197 -2.81 -11.45 -3.80
N HIS A 198 -1.89 -10.49 -3.92
CA HIS A 198 -1.18 -9.92 -2.78
C HIS A 198 -2.09 -9.11 -1.86
N HIS A 199 -3.04 -8.34 -2.41
CA HIS A 199 -4.06 -7.64 -1.62
C HIS A 199 -4.80 -8.62 -0.71
N ARG A 200 -5.41 -9.65 -1.30
CA ARG A 200 -6.15 -10.69 -0.57
C ARG A 200 -5.29 -11.39 0.47
N SER A 201 -4.07 -11.78 0.10
CA SER A 201 -3.12 -12.42 1.03
C SER A 201 -2.78 -11.52 2.21
N SER A 202 -2.53 -10.23 1.96
CA SER A 202 -2.17 -9.25 3.00
C SER A 202 -3.31 -8.99 3.98
N VAL A 203 -4.54 -8.84 3.48
CA VAL A 203 -5.75 -8.61 4.30
C VAL A 203 -6.03 -9.83 5.17
N ILE A 204 -6.03 -11.04 4.60
CA ILE A 204 -6.24 -12.28 5.36
C ILE A 204 -5.15 -12.43 6.44
N TYR A 205 -3.90 -12.11 6.09
CA TYR A 205 -2.80 -12.18 7.04
C TYR A 205 -2.98 -11.21 8.20
N ALA A 206 -3.32 -9.95 7.94
CA ALA A 206 -3.58 -8.94 8.97
C ALA A 206 -4.70 -9.40 9.92
N ILE A 207 -5.84 -9.82 9.37
CA ILE A 207 -7.00 -10.26 10.14
C ILE A 207 -6.71 -11.49 11.00
N ARG A 208 -5.93 -12.45 10.48
CA ARG A 208 -5.70 -13.73 11.19
C ARG A 208 -4.50 -13.70 12.13
N LYS A 209 -3.51 -12.84 11.88
CA LYS A 209 -2.20 -12.92 12.55
C LYS A 209 -1.76 -11.65 13.25
N ILE A 210 -2.28 -10.47 12.87
CA ILE A 210 -1.89 -9.18 13.46
C ILE A 210 -2.97 -8.70 14.43
N ILE A 211 -4.20 -8.51 13.95
CA ILE A 211 -5.32 -7.97 14.77
C ILE A 211 -5.50 -8.75 16.09
N PRO A 212 -5.51 -10.11 16.09
CA PRO A 212 -5.68 -10.84 17.34
C PRO A 212 -4.54 -10.58 18.32
N LEU A 213 -3.29 -10.45 17.84
CA LEU A 213 -2.16 -10.14 18.72
C LEU A 213 -2.23 -8.72 19.28
N GLN A 214 -2.67 -7.74 18.48
CA GLN A 214 -2.89 -6.37 18.95
C GLN A 214 -3.94 -6.33 20.06
N VAL A 215 -5.03 -7.08 19.91
CA VAL A 215 -6.07 -7.25 20.94
C VAL A 215 -5.49 -7.87 22.22
N TYR A 216 -4.73 -8.97 22.10
CA TYR A 216 -4.11 -9.60 23.26
C TYR A 216 -3.09 -8.69 23.97
N LEU A 217 -2.29 -7.95 23.21
CA LEU A 217 -1.31 -7.02 23.75
C LEU A 217 -2.01 -5.90 24.54
N SER A 218 -3.06 -5.30 23.96
CA SER A 218 -3.86 -4.25 24.62
C SER A 218 -4.56 -4.76 25.89
N ALA A 219 -5.00 -6.02 25.90
CA ALA A 219 -5.58 -6.66 27.08
C ALA A 219 -4.55 -6.93 28.18
N SER A 220 -3.29 -7.23 27.82
CA SER A 220 -2.23 -7.53 28.79
C SER A 220 -1.70 -6.30 29.54
N THR A 221 -1.71 -5.13 28.90
CA THR A 221 -1.17 -3.88 29.45
C THR A 221 -2.24 -2.97 30.04
N GLY A 222 -3.50 -3.09 29.58
CA GLY A 222 -4.54 -2.09 29.87
C GLY A 222 -4.32 -0.77 29.14
N GLU A 223 -3.25 -0.67 28.35
CA GLU A 223 -2.85 0.48 27.55
C GLU A 223 -3.03 0.16 26.06
N LEU A 224 -3.30 1.21 25.28
CA LEU A 224 -3.38 1.08 23.82
C LEU A 224 -1.96 0.87 23.28
N ALA A 225 -1.74 -0.26 22.61
CA ALA A 225 -0.43 -0.77 22.19
C ALA A 225 0.35 0.12 21.19
N PHE A 226 -0.21 1.27 20.78
CA PHE A 226 0.42 2.24 19.89
C PHE A 226 0.09 3.65 20.38
N PHE A 227 0.71 4.08 21.48
CA PHE A 227 1.34 5.39 21.43
C PHE A 227 2.72 5.15 20.83
N ILE A 228 2.80 5.21 19.50
CA ILE A 228 4.00 5.82 18.94
C ILE A 228 3.82 7.27 19.36
N ASP A 229 4.49 7.70 20.41
CA ASP A 229 4.79 9.11 20.60
C ASP A 229 5.45 9.54 19.28
N ILE A 230 4.66 10.24 18.46
CA ILE A 230 5.22 11.04 17.38
C ILE A 230 5.81 12.24 18.10
N ASP A 231 7.05 12.09 18.55
CA ASP A 231 7.95 13.22 18.80
C ASP A 231 8.23 13.95 17.48
#